data_AF-A0A2B1KPG9-F1
#
_entry.id   AF-A0A2B1KPG9-F1
#
_cell.length_a   1.000
_cell.length_b   1.000
_cell.length_c   1.000
_cell.angle_alpha   90.00
_cell.angle_beta   90.00
_cell.angle_gamma   90.00
#
_symmetry.space_group_name_H-M   'P 1'
#
loop_
_entity.id
_entity.type
_entity.pdbx_description
1 polymer ?
#
loop_
_entity_poly.entity_id
_entity_poly.type
_entity_poly.pdbx_seq_one_letter_code
_entity_poly.pdbx_strand_id
1 'polypeptide(L)'
;MKMHSPLHKPFPYRDTRKLQRDFKNEFKEDDVINADLNYYWMHTAATLSFVLKRTEEDISFQQIKWLRKSFFEWFPQYRFLETEIVKYPILYRDFMNYEKARKLLIYYLTE
;
A
#
# COMPACT_ATOMS: atom_id res chain seq x y z
N MET A 1 -4.16 -2.74 -23.34
CA MET A 1 -3.27 -3.80 -22.81
C MET A 1 -3.85 -4.27 -21.47
N LYS A 2 -4.37 -5.50 -21.36
CA LYS A 2 -4.81 -6.03 -20.05
C LYS A 2 -3.54 -6.32 -19.24
N MET A 3 -3.20 -5.43 -18.31
CA MET A 3 -2.09 -5.68 -17.40
C MET A 3 -2.50 -6.74 -16.39
N HIS A 4 -1.93 -7.93 -16.52
CA HIS A 4 -1.89 -8.92 -15.45
C HIS A 4 -0.89 -8.44 -14.39
N SER A 5 -1.23 -7.36 -13.69
CA SER A 5 -0.41 -6.83 -12.61
C SER A 5 -0.70 -7.61 -11.33
N PRO A 6 0.33 -8.05 -10.58
CA PRO A 6 0.16 -8.56 -9.22
C PRO A 6 -0.55 -7.57 -8.28
N LEU A 7 -0.62 -6.29 -8.66
CA LEU A 7 -1.31 -5.21 -7.94
C LEU A 7 -2.82 -5.14 -8.27
N HIS A 8 -3.28 -5.78 -9.35
CA HIS A 8 -4.71 -5.81 -9.73
C HIS A 8 -5.36 -7.12 -9.29
N LYS A 9 -5.42 -7.32 -7.97
CA LYS A 9 -6.12 -8.43 -7.33
C LYS A 9 -7.25 -7.90 -6.44
N PRO A 10 -8.29 -8.71 -6.15
CA PRO A 10 -9.29 -8.35 -5.15
C PRO A 10 -8.64 -8.08 -3.80
N PHE A 11 -9.12 -7.05 -3.09
CA PHE A 11 -8.62 -6.69 -1.77
C PHE A 11 -8.77 -7.84 -0.76
N PRO A 12 -7.77 -8.11 0.12
CA PRO A 12 -7.72 -9.30 0.97
C PRO A 12 -8.61 -9.18 2.23
N TYR A 13 -9.92 -8.99 2.06
CA TYR A 13 -10.87 -8.76 3.16
C TYR A 13 -10.94 -9.88 4.22
N ARG A 14 -10.63 -11.13 3.83
CA ARG A 14 -10.62 -12.24 4.80
C ARG A 14 -9.49 -12.06 5.82
N ASP A 15 -8.30 -11.72 5.33
CA ASP A 15 -7.11 -11.51 6.14
C ASP A 15 -7.26 -10.27 7.02
N THR A 16 -7.75 -9.16 6.48
CA THR A 16 -7.92 -7.94 7.26
C THR A 16 -9.00 -8.08 8.34
N ARG A 17 -10.11 -8.78 8.06
CA ARG A 17 -11.09 -9.11 9.10
C ARG A 17 -10.53 -10.00 10.20
N LYS A 18 -9.65 -10.95 9.86
CA LYS A 18 -8.98 -11.78 10.86
C LYS A 18 -8.02 -10.93 11.69
N LEU A 19 -7.20 -10.11 11.05
CA LEU A 19 -6.27 -9.18 11.68
C LEU A 19 -6.97 -8.25 12.67
N GLN A 20 -8.10 -7.65 12.29
CA GLN A 20 -8.89 -6.80 13.17
C GLN A 20 -9.44 -7.54 14.39
N ARG A 21 -9.72 -8.85 14.29
CA ARG A 21 -10.14 -9.66 15.45
C ARG A 21 -8.97 -10.01 16.35
N ASP A 22 -7.86 -10.44 15.76
CA ASP A 22 -6.66 -10.87 16.49
C ASP A 22 -6.05 -9.72 17.30
N PHE A 23 -6.14 -8.49 16.78
CA PHE A 23 -5.60 -7.27 17.41
C PHE A 23 -6.69 -6.30 17.88
N LYS A 24 -7.89 -6.78 18.20
CA LYS A 24 -9.04 -5.93 18.57
C LYS A 24 -8.71 -4.84 19.60
N ASN A 25 -7.82 -5.12 20.54
CA ASN A 25 -7.46 -4.19 21.62
C ASN A 25 -6.45 -3.11 21.19
N GLU A 26 -5.75 -3.31 20.08
CA GLU A 26 -4.80 -2.33 19.52
C GLU A 26 -5.50 -1.32 18.60
N PHE A 27 -6.62 -1.72 18.00
CA PHE A 27 -7.44 -0.84 17.16
C PHE A 27 -8.28 0.12 17.99
N LYS A 28 -8.30 1.39 17.56
CA LYS A 28 -9.24 2.40 18.05
C LYS A 28 -10.51 2.40 17.22
N GLU A 29 -11.56 3.05 17.73
CA GLU A 29 -12.87 3.11 17.06
C GLU A 29 -12.81 3.83 15.70
N ASP A 30 -11.92 4.80 15.57
CA ASP A 30 -11.68 5.58 14.36
C ASP A 30 -10.74 4.91 13.35
N ASP A 31 -10.13 3.77 13.70
CA ASP A 31 -9.20 3.07 12.82
C ASP A 31 -9.91 2.29 11.71
N VAL A 32 -9.64 2.66 10.46
CA VAL A 32 -10.25 2.03 9.28
C VAL A 32 -9.18 1.42 8.37
N ILE A 33 -8.45 0.41 8.88
CA ILE A 33 -7.29 -0.20 8.19
C ILE A 33 -7.54 -0.63 6.74
N ASN A 34 -8.76 -1.08 6.42
CA ASN A 34 -9.11 -1.41 5.04
C ASN A 34 -9.09 -0.18 4.13
N ALA A 35 -9.63 0.94 4.60
CA ALA A 35 -9.62 2.20 3.86
C ALA A 35 -8.20 2.75 3.76
N ASP A 36 -7.44 2.72 4.85
CA ASP A 36 -6.08 3.26 4.91
C ASP A 36 -5.10 2.47 4.02
N LEU A 37 -5.17 1.13 4.03
CA LEU A 37 -4.42 0.28 3.10
C LEU A 37 -4.79 0.58 1.65
N ASN A 38 -6.09 0.69 1.34
CA ASN A 38 -6.52 1.02 -0.02
C ASN A 38 -6.02 2.40 -0.45
N TYR A 39 -6.12 3.39 0.43
CA TYR A 39 -5.66 4.75 0.16
C TYR A 39 -4.16 4.79 -0.11
N TYR A 40 -3.36 4.08 0.70
CA TYR A 40 -1.93 3.93 0.49
C TYR A 40 -1.59 3.21 -0.83
N TRP A 41 -2.24 2.10 -1.12
CA TRP A 41 -2.04 1.32 -2.35
C TRP A 41 -2.44 2.10 -3.61
N MET A 42 -3.51 2.89 -3.53
CA MET A 42 -3.96 3.76 -4.61
C MET A 42 -2.90 4.80 -4.99
N HIS A 43 -2.16 5.38 -4.05
CA HIS A 43 -1.10 6.34 -4.37
C HIS A 43 0.03 5.70 -5.20
N THR A 44 0.40 4.48 -4.86
CA THR A 44 1.38 3.70 -5.64
C THR A 44 0.84 3.35 -7.01
N ALA A 45 -0.40 2.85 -7.09
CA ALA A 45 -1.03 2.45 -8.36
C ALA A 45 -1.26 3.64 -9.30
N ALA A 46 -1.70 4.79 -8.77
CA ALA A 46 -1.91 6.00 -9.54
C ALA A 46 -0.59 6.49 -10.15
N THR A 47 0.47 6.58 -9.36
CA THR A 47 1.80 6.96 -9.85
C THR A 47 2.31 5.98 -10.91
N LEU A 48 2.18 4.67 -10.66
CA LEU A 48 2.53 3.65 -11.65
C LEU A 48 1.78 3.86 -12.97
N SER A 49 0.50 4.27 -12.91
CA SER A 49 -0.30 4.50 -14.12
C SER A 49 0.22 5.66 -14.97
N PHE A 50 0.79 6.71 -14.37
CA PHE A 50 1.42 7.82 -15.09
C PHE A 50 2.69 7.35 -15.81
N VAL A 51 3.57 6.63 -15.10
CA VAL A 51 4.80 6.06 -15.69
C VAL A 51 4.48 5.13 -16.87
N LEU A 52 3.51 4.24 -16.71
CA LEU A 52 3.14 3.31 -17.78
C LEU A 52 2.51 3.98 -19.01
N LYS A 53 1.89 5.15 -18.80
CA LYS A 53 1.34 5.98 -19.87
C LYS A 53 2.37 6.91 -20.51
N ARG A 54 3.59 6.99 -19.96
CA ARG A 54 4.63 7.94 -20.37
C ARG A 54 4.17 9.38 -20.24
N THR A 55 3.51 9.67 -19.11
CA THR A 55 3.03 11.00 -18.73
C THR A 55 3.58 11.34 -17.35
N GLU A 56 4.88 11.14 -17.15
CA GLU A 56 5.58 11.36 -15.88
C GLU A 56 5.56 12.83 -15.45
N GLU A 57 5.47 13.76 -16.40
CA GLU A 57 5.34 15.20 -16.17
C GLU A 57 4.08 15.58 -15.38
N ASP A 58 3.05 14.73 -15.41
CA ASP A 58 1.80 14.92 -14.66
C ASP A 58 1.90 14.43 -13.20
N ILE A 59 3.01 13.78 -12.82
CA ILE A 59 3.24 13.31 -11.45
C ILE A 59 3.61 14.51 -10.58
N SER A 60 2.72 14.86 -9.64
CA SER A 60 2.99 15.96 -8.73
C SER A 60 4.14 15.65 -7.76
N PHE A 61 4.87 16.69 -7.36
CA PHE A 61 5.89 16.59 -6.31
C PHE A 61 5.33 16.01 -4.99
N GLN A 62 4.05 16.27 -4.71
CA GLN A 62 3.40 15.73 -3.52
C GLN A 62 3.20 14.21 -3.62
N GLN A 63 2.86 13.66 -4.80
CA GLN A 63 2.83 12.22 -5.01
C GLN A 63 4.21 11.57 -4.80
N ILE A 64 5.28 12.22 -5.27
CA ILE A 64 6.66 11.73 -5.05
C ILE A 64 7.02 11.73 -3.56
N LYS A 65 6.69 12.80 -2.83
CA LYS A 65 6.88 12.88 -1.37
C LYS A 65 6.13 11.75 -0.64
N TRP A 66 4.91 11.49 -1.07
CA TRP A 66 4.06 10.44 -0.54
C TRP A 66 4.64 9.04 -0.76
N LEU A 67 5.17 8.75 -1.95
CA LEU A 67 5.84 7.48 -2.25
C LEU A 67 7.05 7.23 -1.35
N ARG A 68 7.78 8.27 -0.94
CA ARG A 68 8.98 8.11 -0.09
C ARG A 68 8.68 7.62 1.32
N LYS A 69 7.43 7.70 1.77
CA LYS A 69 7.01 7.21 3.08
C LYS A 69 6.40 5.81 2.96
N SER A 70 6.76 4.93 3.89
CA SER A 70 6.15 3.62 4.10
C SER A 70 4.73 3.74 4.69
N PHE A 71 3.96 2.65 4.63
CA PHE A 71 2.61 2.60 5.20
C PHE A 71 2.60 3.01 6.69
N PHE A 72 3.55 2.52 7.49
CA PHE A 72 3.63 2.80 8.92
C PHE A 72 4.15 4.20 9.26
N GLU A 73 4.71 4.92 8.29
CA GLU A 73 5.01 6.35 8.41
C GLU A 73 3.80 7.24 8.06
N TRP A 74 2.88 6.75 7.22
CA TRP A 74 1.60 7.44 6.97
C TRP A 74 0.60 7.21 8.09
N PHE A 75 0.52 5.95 8.56
CA PHE A 75 -0.47 5.49 9.51
C PHE A 75 0.25 4.90 10.73
N PRO A 76 0.85 5.75 11.59
CA PRO A 76 1.65 5.30 12.73
C PRO A 76 0.85 4.51 13.76
N GLN A 77 -0.48 4.63 13.78
CA GLN A 77 -1.36 3.82 14.62
C GLN A 77 -1.21 2.31 14.34
N TYR A 78 -0.76 1.92 13.14
CA TYR A 78 -0.64 0.51 12.74
C TYR A 78 0.76 -0.07 12.92
N ARG A 79 1.69 0.63 13.58
CA ARG A 79 3.07 0.14 13.79
C ARG A 79 3.14 -1.22 14.49
N PHE A 80 2.16 -1.54 15.33
CA PHE A 80 2.07 -2.87 15.96
C PHE A 80 1.96 -4.01 14.93
N LEU A 81 1.60 -3.72 13.67
CA LEU A 81 1.51 -4.71 12.60
C LEU A 81 2.81 -4.95 11.84
N GLU A 82 3.87 -4.14 12.06
CA GLU A 82 5.11 -4.20 11.27
C GLU A 82 5.71 -5.61 11.20
N THR A 83 5.75 -6.32 12.33
CA THR A 83 6.23 -7.71 12.43
C THR A 83 5.11 -8.74 12.29
N GLU A 84 3.87 -8.33 12.52
CA GLU A 84 2.72 -9.23 12.67
C GLU A 84 1.99 -9.49 11.36
N ILE A 85 2.10 -8.57 10.39
CA ILE A 85 1.41 -8.66 9.10
C ILE A 85 1.76 -9.95 8.34
N VAL A 86 2.94 -10.53 8.59
CA VAL A 86 3.40 -11.80 8.00
C VAL A 86 2.48 -12.98 8.32
N LYS A 87 1.71 -12.90 9.40
CA LYS A 87 0.74 -13.93 9.85
C LYS A 87 -0.51 -14.02 8.96
N TYR A 88 -0.67 -13.10 8.02
CA TYR A 88 -1.80 -12.99 7.10
C TYR A 88 -1.28 -13.11 5.65
N PRO A 89 -1.15 -14.34 5.11
CA PRO A 89 -0.34 -14.57 3.90
C PRO A 89 -0.82 -13.85 2.64
N ILE A 90 -2.13 -13.67 2.46
CA ILE A 90 -2.67 -13.00 1.27
C ILE A 90 -2.44 -11.50 1.41
N LEU A 91 -2.77 -10.93 2.56
CA LEU A 91 -2.51 -9.52 2.88
C LEU A 91 -1.02 -9.20 2.79
N TYR A 92 -0.16 -10.00 3.41
CA TYR A 92 1.29 -9.81 3.39
C TYR A 92 1.86 -9.85 1.98
N ARG A 93 1.47 -10.84 1.18
CA ARG A 93 1.88 -10.94 -0.22
C ARG A 93 1.51 -9.68 -0.99
N ASP A 94 0.27 -9.23 -0.86
CA ASP A 94 -0.23 -8.09 -1.64
C ASP A 94 0.42 -6.78 -1.15
N PHE A 95 0.56 -6.60 0.17
CA PHE A 95 1.32 -5.51 0.78
C PHE A 95 2.76 -5.44 0.24
N MET A 96 3.47 -6.57 0.23
CA MET A 96 4.85 -6.63 -0.28
C MET A 96 4.96 -6.38 -1.79
N ASN A 97 3.93 -6.71 -2.58
CA ASN A 97 3.90 -6.37 -4.00
C ASN A 97 3.80 -4.85 -4.19
N TYR A 98 2.93 -4.18 -3.43
CA TYR A 98 2.84 -2.72 -3.44
C TYR A 98 4.13 -2.06 -2.94
N GLU A 99 4.75 -2.58 -1.88
CA GLU A 99 6.03 -2.06 -1.39
C GLU A 99 7.16 -2.19 -2.43
N LYS A 100 7.23 -3.30 -3.14
CA LYS A 100 8.19 -3.49 -4.24
C LYS A 100 7.94 -2.49 -5.37
N ALA A 101 6.68 -2.34 -5.80
CA ALA A 101 6.32 -1.38 -6.84
C ALA A 101 6.65 0.06 -6.42
N ARG A 102 6.34 0.44 -5.18
CA ARG A 102 6.67 1.76 -4.61
C ARG A 102 8.18 2.02 -4.65
N LYS A 103 9.00 1.08 -4.20
CA LYS A 103 10.47 1.22 -4.22
C LYS A 103 11.03 1.35 -5.64
N LEU A 104 10.50 0.57 -6.59
CA LEU A 104 10.88 0.68 -8.00
C LEU A 104 10.50 2.02 -8.61
N LEU A 105 9.31 2.56 -8.28
CA LEU A 105 8.90 3.88 -8.72
C LEU A 105 9.78 4.99 -8.14
N ILE A 106 10.16 4.90 -6.87
CA ILE A 106 11.10 5.87 -6.28
C ILE A 106 12.40 5.84 -7.06
N TYR A 107 12.99 4.65 -7.23
CA TYR A 107 14.24 4.48 -7.98
C TYR A 107 14.14 5.12 -9.37
N TYR A 108 13.11 4.76 -10.15
CA TYR A 108 12.89 5.26 -11.51
C TYR A 108 12.63 6.77 -11.61
N LEU A 109 11.98 7.37 -10.62
CA LEU A 109 11.60 8.79 -10.66
C LEU A 109 12.67 9.70 -10.04
N THR A 110 13.71 9.15 -9.41
CA THR A 110 14.74 9.93 -8.72
C THR A 110 16.16 9.67 -9.22
N GLU A 111 16.39 8.60 -9.98
CA GLU A 111 17.63 8.31 -10.70
C GLU A 111 17.39 8.33 -12.21
#